data_AF-A0A3R7XUJ6-F1
#
_entry.id   AF-A0A3R7XUJ6-F1
#
_cell.length_a   1.000
_cell.length_b   1.000
_cell.length_c   1.000
_cell.angle_alpha   90.00
_cell.angle_beta   90.00
_cell.angle_gamma   90.00
#
_symmetry.space_group_name_H-M   'P 1'
#
loop_
_entity.id
_entity.type
_entity.pdbx_description
1 polymer ?
#
loop_
_entity_poly.entity_id
_entity_poly.type
_entity_poly.pdbx_seq_one_letter_code
_entity_poly.pdbx_strand_id
1 'polypeptide(L)'
;MTDNTNNMDFDQSIALGSLIKPDNPKLEKIKNLYLLEVSYLDYLINIKTSIASYFSYHDKTITDKDVRNAIKNIKHNMETEIGSLNTDFEKLVAMELAKQVEDSPLTSHELNLVLDHIIAEIENLSWIEDEQAFVKRSAYILDYLSDEDIYNYETEIEDIIDEMGLPYVQTEFFLLKEDSDVVLEEEHELEPEIFEMDEDEILRIVPEDCDEAYNFLQKYVLELAENDQFDKLERFYDKFVEEYKTYIPIYLFMSMAYLDHDPEVARSYIDHALEVIETIDNFSVAEKADLKSSLTDMLEQIETMLN
;
A
#
# COMPACT_ATOMS: atom_id res chain seq x y z
N MET A 1 -36.96 10.99 17.55
CA MET A 1 -37.75 10.66 16.35
C MET A 1 -37.16 11.45 15.19
N THR A 2 -36.27 10.80 14.46
CA THR A 2 -36.19 10.77 12.99
C THR A 2 -35.25 9.62 12.68
N ASP A 3 -35.78 8.58 12.06
CA ASP A 3 -35.04 7.45 11.50
C ASP A 3 -33.91 7.99 10.61
N ASN A 4 -32.68 7.61 10.93
CA ASN A 4 -31.55 7.71 10.02
C ASN A 4 -31.22 6.29 9.55
N THR A 5 -32.21 5.62 8.97
CA THR A 5 -31.94 4.58 7.98
C THR A 5 -31.32 5.28 6.78
N ASN A 6 -29.99 5.39 6.76
CA ASN A 6 -29.27 5.66 5.51
C ASN A 6 -29.70 4.56 4.55
N ASN A 7 -30.51 4.99 3.59
CA ASN A 7 -31.13 4.18 2.57
C ASN A 7 -30.08 3.31 1.89
N MET A 8 -30.11 2.00 2.16
CA MET A 8 -29.59 0.96 1.27
C MET A 8 -30.43 0.93 -0.02
N ASP A 9 -30.47 2.03 -0.78
CA ASP A 9 -31.22 2.18 -2.04
C ASP A 9 -30.36 1.71 -3.23
N PHE A 10 -29.63 0.62 -3.04
CA PHE A 10 -28.90 -0.07 -4.09
C PHE A 10 -29.58 -1.43 -4.31
N ASP A 11 -29.69 -1.84 -5.57
CA ASP A 11 -30.44 -3.04 -5.95
C ASP A 11 -29.75 -4.31 -5.42
N GLN A 12 -30.29 -4.85 -4.33
CA GLN A 12 -29.78 -6.08 -3.71
C GLN A 12 -30.01 -7.34 -4.57
N SER A 13 -30.72 -7.23 -5.70
CA SER A 13 -30.88 -8.31 -6.68
C SER A 13 -29.71 -8.42 -7.67
N ILE A 14 -28.72 -7.51 -7.60
CA ILE A 14 -27.51 -7.58 -8.42
C ILE A 14 -26.55 -8.63 -7.83
N ALA A 15 -25.90 -9.39 -8.70
CA ALA A 15 -24.74 -10.22 -8.37
C ALA A 15 -23.45 -9.48 -8.74
N LEU A 16 -22.47 -9.44 -7.84
CA LEU A 16 -21.21 -8.70 -8.05
C LEU A 16 -20.51 -9.14 -9.35
N GLY A 17 -20.47 -10.45 -9.60
CA GLY A 17 -19.90 -11.08 -10.79
C GLY A 17 -20.53 -10.63 -12.12
N SER A 18 -21.78 -10.18 -12.10
CA SER A 18 -22.46 -9.67 -13.29
C SER A 18 -21.97 -8.29 -13.77
N LEU A 19 -21.28 -7.56 -12.90
CA LEU A 19 -20.70 -6.24 -13.18
C LEU A 19 -19.24 -6.32 -13.66
N ILE A 20 -18.61 -7.49 -13.49
CA ILE A 20 -17.18 -7.69 -13.71
C ILE A 20 -16.89 -7.95 -15.20
N LYS A 21 -15.77 -7.43 -15.69
CA LYS A 21 -15.26 -7.68 -17.05
C LYS A 21 -14.59 -9.07 -17.16
N PRO A 22 -14.60 -9.70 -18.34
CA PRO A 22 -13.82 -10.90 -18.56
C PRO A 22 -12.33 -10.62 -18.36
N ASP A 23 -11.61 -11.61 -17.82
CA ASP A 23 -10.17 -11.52 -17.59
C ASP A 23 -9.37 -11.32 -18.89
N ASN A 24 -8.19 -10.74 -18.72
CA ASN A 24 -7.20 -10.56 -19.78
C ASN A 24 -5.93 -11.36 -19.42
N PRO A 25 -5.34 -12.13 -20.35
CA PRO A 25 -4.11 -12.88 -20.11
C PRO A 25 -2.94 -12.08 -19.52
N LYS A 26 -2.91 -10.75 -19.75
CA LYS A 26 -1.92 -9.87 -19.11
C LYS A 26 -2.15 -9.70 -17.62
N LEU A 27 -3.41 -9.51 -17.22
CA LEU A 27 -3.80 -9.28 -15.82
C LEU A 27 -3.69 -10.57 -15.00
N GLU A 28 -3.99 -11.73 -15.60
CA GLU A 28 -3.84 -13.05 -14.95
C GLU A 28 -2.40 -13.36 -14.49
N LYS A 29 -1.39 -12.65 -15.01
CA LYS A 29 0.01 -12.78 -14.56
C LYS A 29 0.27 -12.10 -13.21
N ILE A 30 -0.55 -11.12 -12.81
CA ILE A 30 -0.40 -10.38 -11.56
C ILE A 30 -0.76 -11.31 -10.40
N LYS A 31 0.15 -11.54 -9.44
CA LYS A 31 -0.06 -12.50 -8.35
C LYS A 31 -0.59 -11.87 -7.07
N ASN A 32 -0.30 -10.58 -6.85
CA ASN A 32 -0.73 -9.78 -5.71
C ASN A 32 -0.70 -8.30 -6.11
N LEU A 33 -1.20 -7.42 -5.24
CA LEU A 33 -1.23 -5.98 -5.47
C LEU A 33 0.01 -5.24 -4.94
N TYR A 34 1.05 -5.93 -4.48
CA TYR A 34 2.24 -5.29 -3.96
C TYR A 34 2.90 -4.42 -5.05
N LEU A 35 3.13 -3.14 -4.78
CA LEU A 35 3.57 -2.08 -5.71
C LEU A 35 2.52 -1.63 -6.74
N LEU A 36 1.32 -2.18 -6.69
CA LEU A 36 0.20 -1.82 -7.57
C LEU A 36 -0.96 -1.22 -6.77
N GLU A 37 -0.83 -1.05 -5.45
CA GLU A 37 -1.91 -0.62 -4.56
C GLU A 37 -2.55 0.69 -5.02
N VAL A 38 -1.75 1.63 -5.52
CA VAL A 38 -2.22 2.93 -6.04
C VAL A 38 -3.25 2.76 -7.15
N SER A 39 -3.09 1.75 -8.02
CA SER A 39 -4.02 1.49 -9.13
C SER A 39 -5.36 0.93 -8.67
N TYR A 40 -5.43 0.43 -7.43
CA TYR A 40 -6.63 -0.16 -6.83
C TYR A 40 -7.07 0.58 -5.57
N LEU A 41 -6.50 1.77 -5.32
CA LEU A 41 -6.64 2.50 -4.08
C LEU A 41 -8.10 2.78 -3.75
N ASP A 42 -8.90 3.19 -4.74
CA ASP A 42 -10.33 3.45 -4.57
C ASP A 42 -11.08 2.23 -4.01
N TYR A 43 -10.77 1.02 -4.49
CA TYR A 43 -11.43 -0.20 -3.99
C TYR A 43 -10.95 -0.56 -2.59
N LEU A 44 -9.64 -0.42 -2.33
CA LEU A 44 -9.04 -0.69 -1.02
C LEU A 44 -9.62 0.25 0.05
N ILE A 45 -9.65 1.56 -0.25
CA ILE A 45 -10.25 2.59 0.62
C ILE A 45 -11.74 2.33 0.80
N ASN A 46 -12.47 1.98 -0.26
CA ASN A 46 -13.91 1.70 -0.18
C ASN A 46 -14.22 0.52 0.76
N ILE A 47 -13.48 -0.60 0.64
CA ILE A 47 -13.62 -1.73 1.56
C ILE A 47 -13.30 -1.30 3.01
N LYS A 48 -12.18 -0.60 3.23
CA LYS A 48 -11.77 -0.12 4.56
C LYS A 48 -12.80 0.85 5.16
N THR A 49 -13.39 1.71 4.34
CA THR A 49 -14.46 2.64 4.73
C THR A 49 -15.73 1.89 5.14
N SER A 50 -16.09 0.84 4.40
CA SER A 50 -17.22 -0.03 4.75
C SER A 50 -16.99 -0.74 6.10
N ILE A 51 -15.76 -1.18 6.37
CA ILE A 51 -15.36 -1.78 7.65
C ILE A 51 -15.42 -0.75 8.79
N ALA A 52 -14.78 0.40 8.61
CA ALA A 52 -14.70 1.47 9.60
C ALA A 52 -16.09 2.02 9.98
N SER A 53 -16.95 2.25 8.98
CA SER A 53 -18.31 2.73 9.18
C SER A 53 -19.19 1.69 9.88
N TYR A 54 -19.09 0.41 9.51
CA TYR A 54 -19.85 -0.65 10.16
C TYR A 54 -19.43 -0.80 11.63
N PHE A 55 -18.13 -0.84 11.91
CA PHE A 55 -17.62 -0.85 13.27
C PHE A 55 -18.12 0.34 14.09
N SER A 56 -18.08 1.54 13.51
CA SER A 56 -18.33 2.77 14.26
C SER A 56 -19.81 3.07 14.49
N TYR A 57 -20.68 2.72 13.55
CA TYR A 57 -22.10 3.09 13.60
C TYR A 57 -23.06 1.91 13.81
N HIS A 58 -22.60 0.67 13.64
CA HIS A 58 -23.48 -0.50 13.68
C HIS A 58 -23.06 -1.52 14.74
N ASP A 59 -21.79 -1.96 14.72
CA ASP A 59 -21.31 -3.02 15.60
C ASP A 59 -19.85 -2.82 16.03
N LYS A 60 -19.66 -2.25 17.21
CA LYS A 60 -18.34 -2.08 17.84
C LYS A 60 -17.69 -3.42 18.27
N THR A 61 -18.37 -4.55 18.12
CA THR A 61 -17.85 -5.88 18.50
C THR A 61 -17.38 -6.72 17.32
N ILE A 62 -17.51 -6.24 16.08
CA ILE A 62 -17.00 -6.94 14.90
C ILE A 62 -15.49 -7.17 15.02
N THR A 63 -15.04 -8.39 14.75
CA THR A 63 -13.62 -8.78 14.82
C THR A 63 -12.97 -8.84 13.45
N ASP A 64 -11.64 -8.80 13.41
CA ASP A 64 -10.83 -9.02 12.21
C ASP A 64 -11.13 -10.38 11.57
N LYS A 65 -11.45 -11.38 12.40
CA LYS A 65 -11.88 -12.70 11.96
C LYS A 65 -13.23 -12.65 11.24
N ASP A 66 -14.17 -11.87 11.73
CA ASP A 66 -15.48 -11.70 11.08
C ASP A 66 -15.34 -10.99 9.74
N VAL A 67 -14.51 -9.93 9.69
CA VAL A 67 -14.19 -9.22 8.45
C VAL A 67 -13.57 -10.16 7.42
N ARG A 68 -12.52 -10.90 7.79
CA ARG A 68 -11.88 -11.87 6.90
C ARG A 68 -12.85 -12.93 6.39
N ASN A 69 -13.75 -13.43 7.24
CA ASN A 69 -14.74 -14.42 6.85
C ASN A 69 -15.76 -13.84 5.86
N ALA A 70 -16.22 -12.61 6.10
CA ALA A 70 -17.13 -11.91 5.20
C ALA A 70 -16.50 -11.69 3.82
N ILE A 71 -15.25 -11.22 3.76
CA ILE A 71 -14.51 -11.04 2.50
C ILE A 71 -14.37 -12.37 1.75
N LYS A 72 -14.01 -13.46 2.45
CA LYS A 72 -13.96 -14.80 1.86
C LYS A 72 -15.32 -15.27 1.36
N ASN A 73 -16.41 -14.95 2.07
CA ASN A 73 -17.75 -15.31 1.67
C ASN A 73 -18.21 -14.53 0.43
N ILE A 74 -17.94 -13.22 0.36
CA ILE A 74 -18.20 -12.39 -0.82
C ILE A 74 -17.45 -12.94 -2.03
N LYS A 75 -16.15 -13.22 -1.88
CA LYS A 75 -15.31 -13.82 -2.91
C LYS A 75 -15.86 -15.15 -3.42
N HIS A 76 -16.42 -15.99 -2.55
CA HIS A 76 -16.99 -17.29 -2.95
C HIS A 76 -18.37 -17.17 -3.62
N ASN A 77 -19.12 -16.10 -3.34
CA ASN A 77 -20.51 -15.93 -3.76
C ASN A 77 -20.70 -14.77 -4.74
N MET A 78 -19.68 -14.43 -5.54
CA MET A 78 -19.75 -13.32 -6.50
C MET A 78 -20.91 -13.45 -7.51
N GLU A 79 -21.28 -14.69 -7.87
CA GLU A 79 -22.38 -14.98 -8.80
C GLU A 79 -23.77 -14.97 -8.14
N THR A 80 -23.84 -14.80 -6.82
CA THR A 80 -25.09 -14.77 -6.06
C THR A 80 -25.55 -13.33 -5.87
N GLU A 81 -26.87 -13.12 -5.87
CA GLU A 81 -27.47 -11.82 -5.53
C GLU A 81 -27.00 -11.36 -4.14
N ILE A 82 -26.57 -10.11 -4.03
CA ILE A 82 -26.05 -9.50 -2.80
C ILE A 82 -27.02 -9.69 -1.62
N GLY A 83 -28.33 -9.56 -1.85
CA GLY A 83 -29.36 -9.73 -0.83
C GLY A 83 -29.38 -11.11 -0.15
N SER A 84 -28.76 -12.12 -0.77
CA SER A 84 -28.66 -13.49 -0.25
C SER A 84 -27.43 -13.73 0.64
N LEU A 85 -26.54 -12.73 0.79
CA LEU A 85 -25.41 -12.80 1.73
C LEU A 85 -25.90 -12.88 3.18
N ASN A 86 -25.09 -13.49 4.04
CA ASN A 86 -25.52 -13.97 5.35
C ASN A 86 -25.64 -12.86 6.39
N THR A 87 -24.79 -11.83 6.29
CA THR A 87 -24.71 -10.75 7.28
C THR A 87 -24.96 -9.39 6.63
N ASP A 88 -25.44 -8.43 7.43
CA ASP A 88 -25.62 -7.06 6.96
C ASP A 88 -24.27 -6.41 6.61
N PHE A 89 -23.20 -6.80 7.31
CA PHE A 89 -21.83 -6.40 6.97
C PHE A 89 -21.39 -6.92 5.59
N GLU A 90 -21.63 -8.20 5.28
CA GLU A 90 -21.32 -8.76 3.96
C GLU A 90 -22.07 -8.03 2.84
N LYS A 91 -23.35 -7.71 3.07
CA LYS A 91 -24.17 -6.95 2.13
C LYS A 91 -23.62 -5.55 1.92
N LEU A 92 -23.28 -4.84 3.00
CA LEU A 92 -22.70 -3.51 2.92
C LEU A 92 -21.45 -3.50 2.05
N VAL A 93 -20.46 -4.35 2.35
CA VAL A 93 -19.20 -4.42 1.59
C VAL A 93 -19.46 -4.78 0.13
N ALA A 94 -20.31 -5.79 -0.13
CA ALA A 94 -20.61 -6.19 -1.50
C ALA A 94 -21.37 -5.12 -2.30
N MET A 95 -22.23 -4.34 -1.65
CA MET A 95 -22.95 -3.22 -2.28
C MET A 95 -22.02 -2.08 -2.63
N GLU A 96 -21.13 -1.66 -1.72
CA GLU A 96 -20.19 -0.58 -2.00
C GLU A 96 -19.16 -0.98 -3.06
N LEU A 97 -18.74 -2.25 -3.06
CA LEU A 97 -17.93 -2.81 -4.16
C LEU A 97 -18.69 -2.82 -5.48
N ALA A 98 -19.96 -3.21 -5.50
CA ALA A 98 -20.76 -3.25 -6.73
C ALA A 98 -20.89 -1.85 -7.35
N LYS A 99 -21.15 -0.81 -6.54
CA LYS A 99 -21.14 0.58 -6.99
C LYS A 99 -19.81 0.97 -7.61
N GLN A 100 -18.70 0.69 -6.92
CA GLN A 100 -17.37 1.03 -7.39
C GLN A 100 -17.03 0.29 -8.70
N VAL A 101 -17.42 -0.98 -8.83
CA VAL A 101 -17.21 -1.77 -10.05
C VAL A 101 -18.07 -1.29 -11.22
N GLU A 102 -19.27 -0.76 -10.95
CA GLU A 102 -20.12 -0.16 -11.98
C GLU A 102 -19.48 1.12 -12.55
N ASP A 103 -18.91 1.96 -11.68
CA ASP A 103 -18.25 3.22 -12.06
C ASP A 103 -16.86 2.98 -12.70
N SER A 104 -16.07 2.11 -12.08
CA SER A 104 -14.75 1.68 -12.55
C SER A 104 -14.71 0.14 -12.64
N PRO A 105 -14.86 -0.45 -13.84
CA PRO A 105 -15.00 -1.91 -13.91
C PRO A 105 -13.67 -2.66 -13.83
N LEU A 106 -13.59 -3.63 -12.92
CA LEU A 106 -12.52 -4.62 -12.77
C LEU A 106 -12.80 -5.91 -13.53
N THR A 107 -11.78 -6.74 -13.73
CA THR A 107 -11.91 -8.16 -14.04
C THR A 107 -12.05 -9.03 -12.77
N SER A 108 -12.36 -10.31 -12.96
CA SER A 108 -12.55 -11.25 -11.84
C SER A 108 -11.24 -11.46 -11.09
N HIS A 109 -10.14 -11.58 -11.85
CA HIS A 109 -8.79 -11.66 -11.31
C HIS A 109 -8.42 -10.43 -10.49
N GLU A 110 -8.63 -9.22 -11.01
CA GLU A 110 -8.34 -7.97 -10.31
C GLU A 110 -9.15 -7.83 -9.01
N LEU A 111 -10.45 -8.13 -9.03
CA LEU A 111 -11.27 -8.11 -7.82
C LEU A 111 -10.76 -9.12 -6.78
N ASN A 112 -10.35 -10.31 -7.20
CA ASN A 112 -9.77 -11.29 -6.29
C ASN A 112 -8.48 -10.78 -5.65
N LEU A 113 -7.62 -10.09 -6.42
CA LEU A 113 -6.40 -9.48 -5.90
C LEU A 113 -6.70 -8.40 -4.85
N VAL A 114 -7.71 -7.56 -5.07
CA VAL A 114 -8.17 -6.54 -4.11
C VAL A 114 -8.64 -7.19 -2.80
N LEU A 115 -9.50 -8.21 -2.90
CA LEU A 115 -10.02 -8.90 -1.72
C LEU A 115 -8.94 -9.68 -0.96
N ASP A 116 -8.02 -10.31 -1.69
CA ASP A 116 -6.88 -11.01 -1.10
C ASP A 116 -5.90 -10.06 -0.42
N HIS A 117 -5.72 -8.85 -0.95
CA HIS A 117 -4.89 -7.82 -0.33
C HIS A 117 -5.45 -7.40 1.04
N ILE A 118 -6.76 -7.15 1.16
CA ILE A 118 -7.37 -6.84 2.47
C ILE A 118 -7.22 -8.01 3.45
N ILE A 119 -7.35 -9.25 2.99
CA ILE A 119 -7.10 -10.43 3.83
C ILE A 119 -5.65 -10.46 4.32
N ALA A 120 -4.69 -10.16 3.43
CA ALA A 120 -3.27 -10.12 3.77
C ALA A 120 -2.96 -9.00 4.78
N GLU A 121 -3.56 -7.82 4.65
CA GLU A 121 -3.38 -6.75 5.64
C GLU A 121 -3.90 -7.15 7.03
N ILE A 122 -5.03 -7.85 7.10
CA ILE A 122 -5.54 -8.41 8.37
C ILE A 122 -4.52 -9.40 8.97
N GLU A 123 -3.97 -10.28 8.13
CA GLU A 123 -2.97 -11.27 8.57
C GLU A 123 -1.66 -10.59 9.02
N ASN A 124 -1.26 -9.50 8.37
CA ASN A 124 -0.07 -8.73 8.73
C ASN A 124 -0.17 -8.02 10.08
N LEU A 125 -1.38 -7.76 10.58
CA LEU A 125 -1.62 -7.17 11.91
C LEU A 125 -1.87 -8.21 13.01
N SER A 126 -1.90 -9.51 12.67
CA SER A 126 -2.27 -10.57 13.61
C SER A 126 -1.29 -10.81 14.77
N TRP A 127 -0.12 -10.17 14.74
CA TRP A 127 0.82 -10.18 15.86
C TRP A 127 0.42 -9.22 16.99
N ILE A 128 -0.45 -8.24 16.71
CA ILE A 128 -1.11 -7.42 17.71
C ILE A 128 -2.17 -8.32 18.33
N GLU A 129 -2.01 -8.68 19.60
CA GLU A 129 -2.90 -9.62 20.30
C GLU A 129 -4.31 -9.03 20.60
N ASP A 130 -4.81 -8.18 19.69
CA ASP A 130 -6.15 -7.59 19.67
C ASP A 130 -6.97 -8.25 18.55
N GLU A 131 -8.18 -8.72 18.87
CA GLU A 131 -9.09 -9.32 17.90
C GLU A 131 -9.69 -8.30 16.91
N GLN A 132 -9.46 -7.00 17.12
CA GLN A 132 -9.97 -5.89 16.32
C GLN A 132 -8.85 -4.99 15.75
N ALA A 133 -7.60 -5.45 15.69
CA ALA A 133 -6.45 -4.66 15.29
C ALA A 133 -6.65 -3.96 13.92
N PHE A 134 -7.04 -4.71 12.90
CA PHE A 134 -7.28 -4.18 11.56
C PHE A 134 -8.51 -3.28 11.50
N VAL A 135 -9.60 -3.66 12.18
CA VAL A 135 -10.84 -2.88 12.22
C VAL A 135 -10.63 -1.52 12.89
N LYS A 136 -10.00 -1.50 14.08
CA LYS A 136 -9.69 -0.27 14.82
C LYS A 136 -8.73 0.61 14.02
N ARG A 137 -7.68 0.02 13.41
CA ARG A 137 -6.74 0.76 12.56
C ARG A 137 -7.44 1.38 11.35
N SER A 138 -8.31 0.65 10.67
CA SER A 138 -9.10 1.19 9.55
C SER A 138 -9.99 2.35 9.98
N ALA A 139 -10.63 2.22 11.15
CA ALA A 139 -11.47 3.29 11.71
C ALA A 139 -10.67 4.51 12.16
N TYR A 140 -9.45 4.31 12.67
CA TYR A 140 -8.53 5.39 13.05
C TYR A 140 -8.07 6.17 11.82
N ILE A 141 -7.52 5.48 10.81
CA ILE A 141 -6.94 6.10 9.60
C ILE A 141 -7.99 6.89 8.81
N LEU A 142 -9.24 6.42 8.79
CA LEU A 142 -10.33 7.04 8.03
C LEU A 142 -11.18 8.01 8.87
N ASP A 143 -10.71 8.40 10.06
CA ASP A 143 -11.37 9.37 10.95
C ASP A 143 -12.82 8.98 11.36
N TYR A 144 -13.04 7.69 11.63
CA TYR A 144 -14.33 7.16 12.11
C TYR A 144 -14.40 7.01 13.65
N LEU A 145 -13.27 7.19 14.34
CA LEU A 145 -13.19 7.11 15.80
C LEU A 145 -13.60 8.44 16.46
N SER A 146 -14.12 8.36 17.69
CA SER A 146 -14.31 9.56 18.52
C SER A 146 -12.99 10.01 19.16
N ASP A 147 -12.88 11.26 19.61
CA ASP A 147 -11.69 11.76 20.33
C ASP A 147 -11.26 10.85 21.51
N GLU A 148 -12.24 10.28 22.23
CA GLU A 148 -11.99 9.33 23.32
C GLU A 148 -11.45 7.99 22.80
N ASP A 149 -12.03 7.47 21.73
CA ASP A 149 -11.57 6.23 21.09
C ASP A 149 -10.18 6.39 20.46
N ILE A 150 -9.88 7.55 19.87
CA ILE A 150 -8.57 7.93 19.33
C ILE A 150 -7.53 7.87 20.44
N TYR A 151 -7.76 8.59 21.54
CA TYR A 151 -6.82 8.61 22.67
C TYR A 151 -6.55 7.20 23.22
N ASN A 152 -7.61 6.40 23.38
CA ASN A 152 -7.48 5.02 23.86
C ASN A 152 -6.68 4.15 22.89
N TYR A 153 -6.96 4.25 21.58
CA TYR A 153 -6.26 3.49 20.55
C TYR A 153 -4.77 3.85 20.45
N GLU A 154 -4.44 5.15 20.45
CA GLU A 154 -3.05 5.60 20.38
C GLU A 154 -2.26 5.14 21.61
N THR A 155 -2.85 5.24 22.80
CA THR A 155 -2.23 4.76 24.04
C THR A 155 -1.99 3.24 23.99
N GLU A 156 -2.98 2.47 23.50
CA GLU A 156 -2.88 1.02 23.35
C GLU A 156 -1.73 0.62 22.39
N ILE A 157 -1.59 1.31 21.26
CA ILE A 157 -0.51 1.06 20.30
C ILE A 157 0.86 1.46 20.87
N GLU A 158 0.96 2.60 21.57
CA GLU A 158 2.19 3.04 22.24
C GLU A 158 2.66 2.02 23.28
N ASP A 159 1.74 1.51 24.12
CA ASP A 159 2.05 0.49 25.12
C ASP A 159 2.53 -0.83 24.46
N ILE A 160 1.87 -1.28 23.39
CA ILE A 160 2.24 -2.50 22.66
C ILE A 160 3.66 -2.39 22.07
N ILE A 161 3.99 -1.24 21.48
CA ILE A 161 5.28 -1.02 20.84
C ILE A 161 6.41 -0.94 21.87
N ASP A 162 6.16 -0.29 23.02
CA ASP A 162 7.10 -0.27 24.16
C ASP A 162 7.31 -1.68 24.73
N GLU A 163 6.24 -2.45 24.94
CA GLU A 163 6.31 -3.84 25.41
C GLU A 163 7.12 -4.75 24.48
N MET A 164 7.06 -4.49 23.17
CA MET A 164 7.85 -5.21 22.16
C MET A 164 9.29 -4.72 22.04
N GLY A 165 9.65 -3.62 22.69
CA GLY A 165 10.97 -3.00 22.60
C GLY A 165 11.28 -2.45 21.21
N LEU A 166 10.24 -2.09 20.44
CA LEU A 166 10.37 -1.50 19.12
C LEU A 166 10.64 0.02 19.23
N PRO A 167 11.36 0.63 18.28
CA PRO A 167 11.59 2.07 18.30
C PRO A 167 10.29 2.86 18.10
N TYR A 168 10.17 4.05 18.69
CA TYR A 168 8.97 4.91 18.62
C TYR A 168 8.52 5.24 17.18
N VAL A 169 9.44 5.29 16.21
CA VAL A 169 9.08 5.47 14.78
C VAL A 169 8.11 4.39 14.27
N GLN A 170 8.12 3.20 14.88
CA GLN A 170 7.15 2.15 14.56
C GLN A 170 5.74 2.54 15.01
N THR A 171 5.59 3.34 16.07
CA THR A 171 4.31 3.91 16.51
C THR A 171 3.80 4.90 15.49
N GLU A 172 4.68 5.75 14.97
CA GLU A 172 4.32 6.73 13.94
C GLU A 172 3.91 6.05 12.64
N PHE A 173 4.62 5.00 12.22
CA PHE A 173 4.20 4.17 11.08
C PHE A 173 2.87 3.45 11.32
N PHE A 174 2.64 2.97 12.54
CA PHE A 174 1.40 2.25 12.89
C PHE A 174 0.18 3.13 12.87
N LEU A 175 0.31 4.28 13.53
CA LEU A 175 -0.72 5.29 13.66
C LEU A 175 -0.75 6.20 12.43
N LEU A 176 0.16 6.04 11.46
CA LEU A 176 0.32 6.99 10.35
C LEU A 176 0.34 8.45 10.88
N LYS A 177 1.03 8.65 12.00
CA LYS A 177 1.17 9.95 12.69
C LYS A 177 2.22 10.85 12.03
N GLU A 178 3.12 10.30 11.22
CA GLU A 178 3.77 11.07 10.17
C GLU A 178 2.74 11.29 9.07
N ASP A 179 2.16 12.48 9.09
CA ASP A 179 1.23 13.05 8.13
C ASP A 179 0.20 12.05 7.54
N SER A 180 -0.89 11.85 8.28
CA SER A 180 -2.15 11.34 7.73
C SER A 180 -2.78 12.28 6.68
N ASP A 181 -2.19 13.45 6.47
CA ASP A 181 -2.41 14.30 5.29
C ASP A 181 -1.54 13.86 4.07
N VAL A 182 -0.45 13.09 4.23
CA VAL A 182 0.47 12.74 3.12
C VAL A 182 0.05 11.52 2.29
N VAL A 183 -0.97 10.76 2.70
CA VAL A 183 -1.52 9.68 1.83
C VAL A 183 -2.70 10.18 0.98
N LEU A 184 -3.32 11.32 1.29
CA LEU A 184 -4.48 11.80 0.52
C LEU A 184 -4.49 13.30 0.17
N GLU A 185 -3.88 14.22 0.92
CA GLU A 185 -3.88 15.67 0.60
C GLU A 185 -2.69 16.42 1.25
N GLU A 186 -1.45 16.20 0.80
CA GLU A 186 -0.40 17.24 0.66
C GLU A 186 0.88 16.62 0.09
N GLU A 187 0.93 16.63 -1.24
CA GLU A 187 2.18 16.82 -1.98
C GLU A 187 3.00 17.95 -1.32
N HIS A 188 3.94 17.60 -0.45
CA HIS A 188 5.22 18.31 -0.47
C HIS A 188 5.90 17.92 -1.78
N GLU A 189 5.38 18.50 -2.88
CA GLU A 189 6.10 18.67 -4.14
C GLU A 189 7.47 19.26 -3.77
N LEU A 190 8.54 18.67 -4.29
CA LEU A 190 9.84 19.33 -4.21
C LEU A 190 9.69 20.68 -4.91
N GLU A 191 10.21 21.75 -4.29
CA GLU A 191 10.20 23.07 -4.91
C GLU A 191 10.71 22.97 -6.36
N PRO A 192 9.99 23.52 -7.36
CA PRO A 192 10.34 23.36 -8.78
C PRO A 192 11.80 23.71 -9.11
N GLU A 193 12.38 24.63 -8.34
CA GLU A 193 13.78 25.04 -8.41
C GLU A 193 14.76 23.88 -8.19
N ILE A 194 14.39 22.87 -7.39
CA ILE A 194 15.19 21.65 -7.16
C ILE A 194 15.45 20.93 -8.49
N PHE A 195 14.46 20.86 -9.38
CA PHE A 195 14.61 20.22 -10.69
C PHE A 195 15.42 21.05 -11.68
N GLU A 196 15.78 22.30 -11.35
CA GLU A 196 16.72 23.10 -12.12
C GLU A 196 18.17 22.99 -11.61
N MET A 197 18.38 22.52 -10.37
CA MET A 197 19.69 22.39 -9.75
C MET A 197 20.58 21.35 -10.45
N ASP A 198 21.89 21.55 -10.38
CA ASP A 198 22.86 20.55 -10.83
C ASP A 198 23.04 19.41 -9.82
N GLU A 199 23.71 18.33 -10.23
CA GLU A 199 23.85 17.15 -9.38
C GLU A 199 24.72 17.41 -8.14
N ASP A 200 25.64 18.39 -8.15
CA ASP A 200 26.39 18.79 -6.94
C ASP A 200 25.49 19.51 -5.93
N GLU A 201 24.60 20.36 -6.43
CA GLU A 201 23.66 21.12 -5.63
C GLU A 201 22.64 20.20 -4.95
N ILE A 202 22.11 19.21 -5.67
CA ILE A 202 21.20 18.20 -5.12
C ILE A 202 21.88 17.42 -3.99
N LEU A 203 23.10 16.91 -4.20
CA LEU A 203 23.80 16.13 -3.17
C LEU A 203 24.04 16.91 -1.88
N ARG A 204 24.16 18.24 -1.93
CA ARG A 204 24.32 19.08 -0.73
C ARG A 204 23.03 19.29 0.05
N ILE A 205 21.87 19.08 -0.58
CA ILE A 205 20.56 19.25 0.06
C ILE A 205 19.90 17.92 0.42
N VAL A 206 20.49 16.78 0.01
CA VAL A 206 20.06 15.46 0.51
C VAL A 206 20.18 15.49 2.04
N PRO A 207 19.08 15.23 2.78
CA PRO A 207 19.10 15.22 4.23
C PRO A 207 20.13 14.23 4.81
N GLU A 208 20.71 14.58 5.96
CA GLU A 208 21.60 13.65 6.70
C GLU A 208 20.80 12.56 7.41
N ASP A 209 19.54 12.85 7.76
CA ASP A 209 18.61 11.88 8.33
C ASP A 209 18.22 10.83 7.28
N CYS A 210 18.21 9.55 7.68
CA CYS A 210 18.03 8.45 6.75
C CYS A 210 16.62 8.39 6.14
N ASP A 211 15.60 8.75 6.93
CA ASP A 211 14.20 8.65 6.55
C ASP A 211 13.82 9.87 5.69
N GLU A 212 14.28 11.06 6.08
CA GLU A 212 14.14 12.26 5.24
C GLU A 212 14.87 12.10 3.90
N ALA A 213 16.07 11.50 3.89
CA ALA A 213 16.82 11.22 2.67
C ALA A 213 16.10 10.21 1.77
N TYR A 214 15.51 9.16 2.33
CA TYR A 214 14.72 8.18 1.58
C TYR A 214 13.57 8.87 0.84
N ASN A 215 12.77 9.65 1.55
CA ASN A 215 11.60 10.35 1.00
C ASN A 215 12.00 11.39 -0.06
N PHE A 216 13.03 12.18 0.21
CA PHE A 216 13.55 13.16 -0.74
C PHE A 216 14.03 12.50 -2.04
N LEU A 217 14.85 11.45 -1.93
CA LEU A 217 15.44 10.77 -3.08
C LEU A 217 14.38 10.04 -3.90
N GLN A 218 13.40 9.40 -3.25
CA GLN A 218 12.30 8.75 -3.94
C GLN A 218 11.52 9.75 -4.80
N LYS A 219 11.07 10.86 -4.21
CA LYS A 219 10.33 11.90 -4.92
C LYS A 219 11.15 12.50 -6.06
N TYR A 220 12.39 12.85 -5.79
CA TYR A 220 13.28 13.44 -6.80
C TYR A 220 13.49 12.50 -7.99
N VAL A 221 13.75 11.21 -7.75
CA VAL A 221 13.95 10.22 -8.82
C VAL A 221 12.68 9.99 -9.62
N LEU A 222 11.54 9.81 -8.96
CA LEU A 222 10.26 9.54 -9.64
C LEU A 222 9.77 10.75 -10.44
N GLU A 223 9.84 11.96 -9.89
CA GLU A 223 9.44 13.18 -10.60
C GLU A 223 10.34 13.43 -11.84
N LEU A 224 11.64 13.17 -11.76
CA LEU A 224 12.51 13.22 -12.94
C LEU A 224 12.08 12.20 -14.00
N ALA A 225 11.67 11.00 -13.60
CA ALA A 225 11.22 9.95 -14.51
C ALA A 225 9.88 10.31 -15.16
N GLU A 226 8.91 10.80 -14.39
CA GLU A 226 7.59 11.24 -14.87
C GLU A 226 7.70 12.40 -15.87
N ASN A 227 8.70 13.26 -15.70
CA ASN A 227 9.01 14.37 -16.61
C ASN A 227 9.98 13.96 -17.76
N ASP A 228 10.18 12.66 -18.01
CA ASP A 228 11.07 12.11 -19.04
C ASP A 228 12.54 12.62 -18.96
N GLN A 229 13.00 13.01 -17.77
CA GLN A 229 14.35 13.57 -17.53
C GLN A 229 15.41 12.49 -17.23
N PHE A 230 15.37 11.36 -17.94
CA PHE A 230 16.27 10.22 -17.72
C PHE A 230 17.77 10.56 -17.85
N ASP A 231 18.14 11.48 -18.75
CA ASP A 231 19.52 11.96 -18.87
C ASP A 231 20.03 12.63 -17.58
N LYS A 232 19.15 13.35 -16.87
CA LYS A 232 19.49 14.00 -15.59
C LYS A 232 19.49 12.98 -14.46
N LEU A 233 18.55 12.05 -14.49
CA LEU A 233 18.46 10.96 -13.54
C LEU A 233 19.73 10.09 -13.55
N GLU A 234 20.23 9.70 -14.73
CA GLU A 234 21.47 8.92 -14.88
C GLU A 234 22.69 9.66 -14.32
N ARG A 235 22.85 10.95 -14.67
CA ARG A 235 23.96 11.78 -14.14
C ARG A 235 23.90 11.92 -12.63
N PHE A 236 22.70 12.09 -12.08
CA PHE A 236 22.50 12.17 -10.64
C PHE A 236 22.89 10.84 -9.97
N TYR A 237 22.38 9.73 -10.48
CA TYR A 237 22.70 8.40 -9.98
C TYR A 237 24.21 8.13 -9.98
N ASP A 238 24.88 8.37 -11.11
CA ASP A 238 26.32 8.15 -11.26
C ASP A 238 27.12 8.88 -10.18
N LYS A 239 26.74 10.13 -9.91
CA LYS A 239 27.38 10.95 -8.90
C LYS A 239 27.03 10.53 -7.48
N PHE A 240 25.77 10.17 -7.24
CA PHE A 240 25.30 9.73 -5.93
C PHE A 240 26.03 8.46 -5.49
N VAL A 241 26.19 7.48 -6.39
CA VAL A 241 26.86 6.22 -6.05
C VAL A 241 28.38 6.33 -5.91
N GLU A 242 29.02 7.41 -6.37
CA GLU A 242 30.43 7.69 -6.08
C GLU A 242 30.65 7.90 -4.57
N GLU A 243 29.70 8.55 -3.89
CA GLU A 243 29.79 8.86 -2.45
C GLU A 243 29.01 7.86 -1.59
N TYR A 244 27.85 7.41 -2.06
CA TYR A 244 26.86 6.64 -1.31
C TYR A 244 26.58 5.26 -1.91
N LYS A 245 27.61 4.63 -2.49
CA LYS A 245 27.54 3.29 -3.12
C LYS A 245 26.66 2.27 -2.38
N THR A 246 26.73 2.22 -1.06
CA THR A 246 26.05 1.20 -0.23
C THR A 246 24.63 1.57 0.17
N TYR A 247 24.12 2.72 -0.26
CA TYR A 247 22.76 3.15 -0.01
C TYR A 247 21.82 2.39 -0.95
N ILE A 248 21.30 1.24 -0.51
CA ILE A 248 20.47 0.33 -1.31
C ILE A 248 19.21 1.00 -1.91
N PRO A 249 18.49 1.91 -1.22
CA PRO A 249 17.26 2.48 -1.76
C PRO A 249 17.40 3.18 -3.11
N ILE A 250 18.55 3.81 -3.42
CA ILE A 250 18.72 4.50 -4.71
C ILE A 250 18.59 3.53 -5.90
N TYR A 251 19.09 2.30 -5.77
CA TYR A 251 18.98 1.30 -6.82
C TYR A 251 17.52 0.86 -7.03
N LEU A 252 16.73 0.84 -5.96
CA LEU A 252 15.30 0.55 -6.03
C LEU A 252 14.55 1.67 -6.74
N PHE A 253 14.79 2.92 -6.36
CA PHE A 253 14.15 4.07 -6.99
C PHE A 253 14.49 4.15 -8.49
N MET A 254 15.75 3.91 -8.84
CA MET A 254 16.17 3.83 -10.24
C MET A 254 15.50 2.66 -10.98
N SER A 255 15.38 1.49 -10.36
CA SER A 255 14.65 0.39 -10.96
C SER A 255 13.19 0.74 -11.24
N MET A 256 12.51 1.37 -10.28
CA MET A 256 11.13 1.82 -10.41
C MET A 256 10.98 2.88 -11.52
N ALA A 257 11.85 3.89 -11.53
CA ALA A 257 11.84 4.96 -12.53
C ALA A 257 11.96 4.43 -13.97
N TYR A 258 12.75 3.38 -14.18
CA TYR A 258 12.95 2.79 -15.51
C TYR A 258 11.95 1.66 -15.83
N LEU A 259 11.11 1.22 -14.88
CA LEU A 259 10.33 0.00 -15.02
C LEU A 259 9.42 0.02 -16.27
N ASP A 260 8.74 1.14 -16.50
CA ASP A 260 7.85 1.33 -17.65
C ASP A 260 8.58 1.86 -18.90
N HIS A 261 9.77 2.44 -18.73
CA HIS A 261 10.54 3.06 -19.81
C HIS A 261 11.46 2.05 -20.51
N ASP A 262 12.30 1.36 -19.74
CA ASP A 262 13.23 0.32 -20.19
C ASP A 262 13.41 -0.74 -19.08
N PRO A 263 12.62 -1.83 -19.11
CA PRO A 263 12.66 -2.84 -18.07
C PRO A 263 14.00 -3.59 -17.99
N GLU A 264 14.82 -3.60 -19.05
CA GLU A 264 16.19 -4.16 -18.98
C GLU A 264 17.10 -3.27 -18.14
N VAL A 265 16.96 -1.94 -18.28
CA VAL A 265 17.66 -0.98 -17.43
C VAL A 265 17.15 -1.08 -15.98
N ALA A 266 15.83 -1.18 -15.78
CA ALA A 266 15.24 -1.39 -14.46
C ALA A 266 15.80 -2.64 -13.76
N ARG A 267 15.91 -3.76 -14.50
CA ARG A 267 16.52 -5.01 -14.05
C ARG A 267 17.98 -4.82 -13.65
N SER A 268 18.75 -4.07 -14.44
CA SER A 268 20.17 -3.84 -14.19
C SER A 268 20.45 -3.16 -12.85
N TYR A 269 19.57 -2.25 -12.39
CA TYR A 269 19.71 -1.62 -11.09
C TYR A 269 19.48 -2.59 -9.93
N ILE A 270 18.54 -3.53 -10.06
CA ILE A 270 18.34 -4.58 -9.05
C ILE A 270 19.50 -5.56 -9.03
N ASP A 271 20.03 -5.94 -10.20
CA ASP A 271 21.24 -6.76 -10.30
C ASP A 271 22.42 -6.06 -9.58
N HIS A 272 22.62 -4.75 -9.77
CA HIS A 272 23.63 -3.99 -9.04
C HIS A 272 23.37 -3.94 -7.52
N ALA A 273 22.12 -3.77 -7.09
CA ALA A 273 21.78 -3.78 -5.67
C ALA A 273 22.17 -5.11 -5.00
N LEU A 274 21.92 -6.25 -5.67
CA LEU A 274 22.32 -7.58 -5.20
C LEU A 274 23.84 -7.73 -5.04
N GLU A 275 24.62 -7.15 -5.97
CA GLU A 275 26.09 -7.14 -5.87
C GLU A 275 26.57 -6.26 -4.71
N VAL A 276 25.94 -5.10 -4.51
CA VAL A 276 26.33 -4.14 -3.47
C VAL A 276 26.05 -4.67 -2.07
N ILE A 277 24.92 -5.36 -1.84
CA ILE A 277 24.56 -5.96 -0.53
C ILE A 277 25.69 -6.82 0.03
N GLU A 278 26.39 -7.56 -0.84
CA GLU A 278 27.52 -8.38 -0.40
C GLU A 278 28.65 -7.57 0.23
N THR A 279 28.82 -6.34 -0.22
CA THR A 279 29.90 -5.42 0.20
C THR A 279 29.58 -4.63 1.46
N ILE A 280 28.36 -4.72 2.00
CA ILE A 280 27.95 -3.99 3.21
C ILE A 280 28.48 -4.72 4.45
N ASP A 281 29.48 -4.16 5.13
CA ASP A 281 30.10 -4.81 6.29
C ASP A 281 29.22 -4.83 7.55
N ASN A 282 28.26 -3.90 7.65
CA ASN A 282 27.45 -3.71 8.85
C ASN A 282 26.22 -4.63 8.94
N PHE A 283 25.89 -5.36 7.88
CA PHE A 283 24.78 -6.32 7.89
C PHE A 283 25.25 -7.72 8.24
N SER A 284 24.49 -8.37 9.11
CA SER A 284 24.61 -9.80 9.40
C SER A 284 24.28 -10.64 8.15
N VAL A 285 24.69 -11.91 8.20
CA VAL A 285 24.38 -12.88 7.13
C VAL A 285 22.87 -13.04 6.92
N ALA A 286 22.07 -12.94 7.99
CA ALA A 286 20.62 -13.04 7.92
C ALA A 286 20.02 -11.80 7.23
N GLU A 287 20.39 -10.59 7.66
CA GLU A 287 19.91 -9.33 7.06
C GLU A 287 20.24 -9.25 5.56
N LYS A 288 21.45 -9.68 5.16
CA LYS A 288 21.81 -9.76 3.74
C LYS A 288 20.95 -10.78 2.98
N ALA A 289 20.62 -11.91 3.59
CA ALA A 289 19.79 -12.93 2.95
C ALA A 289 18.35 -12.46 2.77
N ASP A 290 17.79 -11.77 3.76
CA ASP A 290 16.42 -11.25 3.72
C ASP A 290 16.27 -10.15 2.64
N LEU A 291 17.22 -9.21 2.59
CA LEU A 291 17.25 -8.18 1.54
C LEU A 291 17.39 -8.79 0.15
N LYS A 292 18.27 -9.78 -0.02
CA LYS A 292 18.43 -10.48 -1.29
C LYS A 292 17.18 -11.22 -1.72
N SER A 293 16.47 -11.86 -0.79
CA SER A 293 15.21 -12.53 -1.10
C SER A 293 14.22 -11.52 -1.67
N SER A 294 14.07 -10.37 -1.00
CA SER A 294 13.17 -9.30 -1.42
C SER A 294 13.51 -8.76 -2.81
N LEU A 295 14.80 -8.53 -3.09
CA LEU A 295 15.25 -8.09 -4.42
C LEU A 295 15.13 -9.16 -5.51
N THR A 296 15.28 -10.44 -5.15
CA THR A 296 15.09 -11.56 -6.09
C THR A 296 13.62 -11.65 -6.50
N ASP A 297 12.70 -11.47 -5.55
CA ASP A 297 11.27 -11.44 -5.84
C ASP A 297 10.92 -10.27 -6.78
N MET A 298 11.57 -9.12 -6.64
CA MET A 298 11.44 -8.00 -7.58
C MET A 298 11.99 -8.34 -8.97
N LEU A 299 13.15 -8.99 -9.08
CA LEU A 299 13.70 -9.43 -10.37
C LEU A 299 12.74 -10.38 -11.09
N GLU A 300 12.18 -11.36 -10.39
CA GLU A 300 11.22 -12.27 -10.98
C GLU A 300 10.01 -11.54 -11.57
N GLN A 301 9.55 -10.47 -10.91
CA GLN A 301 8.46 -9.62 -11.41
C GLN A 301 8.87 -8.86 -12.67
N ILE A 302 10.04 -8.21 -12.69
CA ILE A 302 10.55 -7.49 -13.86
C ILE A 302 10.72 -8.45 -15.05
N GLU A 303 11.22 -9.66 -14.81
CA GLU A 303 11.37 -10.70 -15.82
C GLU A 303 10.01 -11.12 -16.42
N THR A 304 8.92 -11.05 -15.66
CA THR A 304 7.57 -11.28 -16.22
C THR A 304 7.10 -10.18 -17.17
N MET A 305 7.61 -8.95 -17.03
CA MET A 305 7.31 -7.82 -17.91
C MET A 305 8.13 -7.85 -19.21
N LEU A 306 9.33 -8.43 -19.16
CA LEU A 306 10.20 -8.63 -20.33
C LEU A 306 9.72 -9.76 -21.29
N ASN A 307 8.81 -10.64 -20.84
CA ASN A 307 8.33 -11.83 -21.56
C ASN A 307 6.83 -11.79 -21.96
#